data_AF-A0A7C1H7W1-F1
#
_entry.id   AF-A0A7C1H7W1-F1
#
_cell.length_a   1.000
_cell.length_b   1.000
_cell.length_c   1.000
_cell.angle_alpha   90.00
_cell.angle_beta   90.00
_cell.angle_gamma   90.00
#
_symmetry.space_group_name_H-M   'P 1'
#
loop_
_entity.id
_entity.type
_entity.pdbx_description
1 polymer ?
#
loop_
_entity_poly.entity_id
_entity_poly.type
_entity_poly.pdbx_seq_one_letter_code
_entity_poly.pdbx_strand_id
1 'polypeptide(L)'
;MKVELVVSEWCQTCHQAEKVWRGIAEKKAIEFAVVDMGQPEGRELATRLRIRSIPAIVLDGELAQIGVHPEGECLKLVAGAPDRKGGGARHVGLGLSTGSRAAILAAMGYVFVAGGFLPLGGLFGEGHLRPLPLHLFTVGFMTFLVYGLAEHMLPRFTGNPIRGGLWSYGQQALAHLGLWLLLTGLGLGQPGIAVTGAAGLWISLLVFTLRLWPVLWPPGGGRERSRMPTQPDNPI
;
A
#
# COMPACT_ATOMS: atom_id res chain seq x y z
N MET A 1 -15.10 18.44 10.21
CA MET A 1 -15.99 17.41 9.67
C MET A 1 -15.13 16.27 9.18
N LYS A 2 -15.27 15.13 9.85
CA LYS A 2 -14.59 13.88 9.55
C LYS A 2 -15.53 12.98 8.77
N VAL A 3 -15.03 12.41 7.69
CA VAL A 3 -15.77 11.50 6.81
C VAL A 3 -15.03 10.18 6.75
N GLU A 4 -15.63 9.13 7.28
CA GLU A 4 -15.07 7.79 7.30
C GLU A 4 -15.87 6.89 6.35
N LEU A 5 -15.24 6.46 5.26
CA LEU A 5 -15.82 5.49 4.34
C LEU A 5 -15.41 4.09 4.79
N VAL A 6 -16.37 3.34 5.32
CA VAL A 6 -16.22 1.95 5.75
C VAL A 6 -16.38 1.03 4.54
N VAL A 7 -15.36 0.22 4.28
CA VAL A 7 -15.25 -0.65 3.10
C VAL A 7 -14.76 -2.05 3.46
N SER A 8 -14.72 -2.94 2.46
CA SER A 8 -13.86 -4.12 2.49
C SER A 8 -13.05 -4.21 1.20
N GLU A 9 -11.87 -4.82 1.26
CA GLU A 9 -10.99 -5.04 0.10
C GLU A 9 -11.64 -5.80 -1.06
N TRP A 10 -12.49 -6.78 -0.77
CA TRP A 10 -13.10 -7.65 -1.79
C TRP A 10 -14.42 -7.10 -2.38
N CYS A 11 -14.74 -5.85 -2.07
CA CYS A 11 -16.01 -5.23 -2.45
C CYS A 11 -15.81 -4.29 -3.65
N GLN A 12 -16.23 -4.75 -4.83
CA GLN A 12 -16.13 -3.98 -6.09
C GLN A 12 -16.87 -2.64 -6.01
N THR A 13 -18.04 -2.60 -5.37
CA THR A 13 -18.82 -1.37 -5.15
C THR A 13 -18.13 -0.40 -4.21
N CYS A 14 -17.30 -0.88 -3.29
CA CYS A 14 -16.55 -0.05 -2.35
C CYS A 14 -15.46 0.77 -3.06
N HIS A 15 -14.83 0.23 -4.11
CA HIS A 15 -13.90 1.00 -4.94
C HIS A 15 -14.61 2.16 -5.69
N GLN A 16 -15.88 1.99 -6.06
CA GLN A 16 -16.64 3.05 -6.70
C GLN A 16 -17.01 4.15 -5.71
N ALA A 17 -17.47 3.79 -4.49
CA ALA A 17 -17.70 4.75 -3.42
C ALA A 17 -16.44 5.55 -3.07
N GLU A 18 -15.27 4.88 -2.97
CA GLU A 18 -14.01 5.56 -2.68
C GLU A 18 -13.66 6.61 -3.73
N LYS A 19 -13.86 6.31 -5.03
CA LYS A 19 -13.61 7.28 -6.11
C LYS A 19 -14.47 8.53 -5.98
N VAL A 20 -15.75 8.37 -5.67
CA VAL A 20 -16.68 9.50 -5.48
C VAL A 20 -16.24 10.36 -4.30
N TRP A 21 -16.00 9.74 -3.14
CA TRP A 21 -15.64 10.47 -1.92
C TRP A 21 -14.24 11.10 -1.98
N ARG A 22 -13.31 10.53 -2.74
CA ARG A 22 -12.04 11.17 -3.08
C ARG A 22 -12.24 12.48 -3.84
N GLY A 23 -13.06 12.47 -4.90
CA GLY A 23 -13.36 13.68 -5.67
C GLY A 23 -13.97 14.79 -4.80
N ILE A 24 -14.77 14.41 -3.80
CA ILE A 24 -15.35 15.35 -2.84
C ILE A 24 -14.30 15.88 -1.87
N ALA A 25 -13.40 15.03 -1.38
CA ALA A 25 -12.32 15.41 -0.47
C ALA A 25 -11.28 16.35 -1.10
N GLU A 26 -11.17 16.36 -2.43
CA GLU A 26 -10.39 17.35 -3.19
C GLU A 26 -11.07 18.71 -3.22
N LYS A 27 -12.40 18.75 -3.30
CA LYS A 27 -13.21 19.99 -3.41
C LYS A 27 -13.53 20.62 -2.05
N LYS A 28 -13.77 19.80 -1.03
CA LYS A 28 -14.20 20.22 0.31
C LYS A 28 -13.10 19.98 1.35
N ALA A 29 -12.99 20.90 2.32
CA ALA A 29 -12.09 20.77 3.45
C ALA A 29 -12.65 19.78 4.47
N ILE A 30 -12.71 18.50 4.06
CA ILE A 30 -13.12 17.37 4.90
C ILE A 30 -11.91 16.52 5.27
N GLU A 31 -11.96 15.95 6.46
CA GLU A 31 -11.00 14.95 6.92
C GLU A 31 -11.50 13.57 6.48
N PHE A 32 -11.10 13.17 5.26
CA PHE A 32 -11.56 11.93 4.64
C PHE A 32 -10.62 10.75 4.96
N ALA A 33 -11.16 9.71 5.59
CA ALA A 33 -10.49 8.45 5.89
C ALA A 33 -11.24 7.27 5.28
N VAL A 34 -10.50 6.26 4.82
CA VAL A 34 -11.06 4.99 4.35
C VAL A 34 -10.73 3.94 5.42
N VAL A 35 -11.76 3.30 5.97
CA VAL A 35 -11.63 2.35 7.07
C VAL A 35 -12.05 0.97 6.56
N ASP A 36 -11.13 0.01 6.56
CA ASP A 36 -11.43 -1.36 6.14
C ASP A 36 -12.00 -2.16 7.33
N MET A 37 -13.15 -2.82 7.13
CA MET A 37 -13.74 -3.73 8.12
C MET A 37 -12.84 -4.92 8.45
N GLY A 38 -11.84 -5.24 7.63
CA GLY A 38 -10.80 -6.20 7.94
C GLY A 38 -9.98 -5.81 9.18
N GLN A 39 -9.83 -4.51 9.43
CA GLN A 39 -9.02 -3.94 10.52
C GLN A 39 -9.75 -3.89 11.87
N PRO A 40 -9.04 -3.96 13.01
CA PRO A 40 -9.64 -3.82 14.34
C PRO A 40 -10.49 -2.55 14.47
N GLU A 41 -9.99 -1.42 13.99
CA GLU A 41 -10.67 -0.12 14.00
C GLU A 41 -11.99 -0.15 13.19
N GLY A 42 -11.97 -0.77 12.01
CA GLY A 42 -13.15 -0.93 11.17
C GLY A 42 -14.17 -1.90 11.76
N ARG A 43 -13.73 -2.98 12.42
CA ARG A 43 -14.62 -3.91 13.13
C ARG A 43 -15.29 -3.25 14.32
N GLU A 44 -14.55 -2.47 15.09
CA GLU A 44 -15.10 -1.72 16.22
C GLU A 44 -16.15 -0.72 15.71
N LEU A 45 -15.81 0.04 14.67
CA LEU A 45 -16.72 1.02 14.06
C LEU A 45 -17.99 0.36 13.51
N ALA A 46 -17.86 -0.75 12.77
CA ALA A 46 -18.99 -1.49 12.24
C ALA A 46 -19.88 -2.08 13.34
N THR A 47 -19.28 -2.56 14.44
CA THR A 47 -20.02 -3.09 15.59
C THR A 47 -20.76 -1.98 16.33
N ARG A 48 -20.06 -0.89 16.64
CA ARG A 48 -20.61 0.26 17.37
C ARG A 48 -21.78 0.91 16.64
N LEU A 49 -21.65 1.07 15.32
CA LEU A 49 -22.67 1.70 14.47
C LEU A 49 -23.65 0.72 13.84
N ARG A 50 -23.55 -0.58 14.18
CA ARG A 50 -24.40 -1.65 13.65
C ARG A 50 -24.45 -1.68 12.12
N ILE A 51 -23.31 -1.45 11.47
CA ILE A 51 -23.18 -1.46 10.02
C ILE A 51 -23.30 -2.90 9.53
N ARG A 52 -24.36 -3.18 8.76
CA ARG A 52 -24.66 -4.52 8.22
C ARG A 52 -24.26 -4.71 6.76
N SER A 53 -23.97 -3.61 6.07
CA SER A 53 -23.69 -3.60 4.64
C SER A 53 -22.69 -2.51 4.30
N ILE A 54 -21.87 -2.79 3.31
CA ILE A 54 -20.80 -1.92 2.81
C ILE A 54 -20.98 -1.65 1.31
N PRO A 55 -20.47 -0.53 0.79
CA PRO A 55 -19.77 0.55 1.50
C PRO A 55 -20.71 1.35 2.42
N ALA A 56 -20.19 1.91 3.52
CA ALA A 56 -20.96 2.75 4.44
C ALA A 56 -20.21 4.04 4.77
N ILE A 57 -20.93 5.16 4.89
CA ILE A 57 -20.38 6.48 5.19
C ILE A 57 -20.72 6.84 6.62
N VAL A 58 -19.69 7.18 7.37
CA VAL A 58 -19.79 7.67 8.74
C VAL A 58 -19.32 9.14 8.74
N LEU A 59 -20.17 10.03 9.24
CA LEU A 59 -19.88 11.46 9.37
C LEU A 59 -19.79 11.81 10.84
N ASP A 60 -18.64 12.34 11.25
CA ASP A 60 -18.38 12.75 12.63
C ASP A 60 -18.76 11.67 13.68
N GLY A 61 -18.61 10.39 13.31
CA GLY A 61 -18.90 9.24 14.16
C GLY A 61 -20.29 8.64 14.03
N GLU A 62 -21.20 9.21 13.24
CA GLU A 62 -22.55 8.70 13.01
C GLU A 62 -22.73 8.10 11.61
N LEU A 63 -23.48 7.02 11.50
CA LEU A 63 -23.80 6.39 10.22
C LEU A 63 -24.71 7.30 9.40
N ALA A 64 -24.16 7.91 8.35
CA ALA A 64 -24.89 8.85 7.50
C ALA A 64 -25.57 8.17 6.31
N GLN A 65 -24.89 7.22 5.66
CA GLN A 65 -25.40 6.59 4.46
C GLN A 65 -24.79 5.20 4.21
N ILE A 66 -25.49 4.36 3.45
CA ILE A 66 -25.05 3.04 3.02
C ILE A 66 -25.20 2.94 1.51
N GLY A 67 -24.15 2.48 0.82
CA GLY A 67 -24.14 2.26 -0.61
C GLY A 67 -23.27 3.25 -1.38
N VAL A 68 -23.30 3.12 -2.71
CA VAL A 68 -22.64 4.04 -3.63
C VAL A 68 -23.66 5.08 -4.08
N HIS A 69 -23.35 6.35 -3.89
CA HIS A 69 -24.23 7.46 -4.26
C HIS A 69 -23.57 8.39 -5.27
N PRO A 70 -24.35 9.08 -6.12
CA PRO A 70 -23.83 10.10 -7.02
C PRO A 70 -23.17 11.24 -6.25
N GLU A 71 -22.17 11.87 -6.85
CA GLU A 71 -21.40 12.94 -6.22
C GLU A 71 -22.28 14.08 -5.68
N GLY A 72 -23.31 14.48 -6.43
CA GLY A 72 -24.23 15.54 -6.03
C GLY A 72 -25.03 15.23 -4.77
N GLU A 73 -25.30 13.96 -4.47
CA GLU A 73 -25.99 13.54 -3.25
C GLU A 73 -25.02 13.57 -2.06
N CYS A 74 -23.81 13.01 -2.25
CA CYS A 74 -22.76 13.03 -1.25
C CYS A 74 -22.31 14.46 -0.89
N LEU A 75 -22.31 15.39 -1.86
CA LEU A 75 -21.99 16.81 -1.61
C LEU A 75 -22.99 17.50 -0.68
N LYS A 76 -24.26 17.08 -0.68
CA LYS A 76 -25.27 17.62 0.26
C LYS A 76 -24.95 17.26 1.70
N LEU A 77 -24.42 16.05 1.93
CA LEU A 77 -24.02 15.58 3.26
C LEU A 77 -22.88 16.42 3.86
N VAL A 78 -22.01 16.95 3.01
CA VAL A 78 -20.87 17.79 3.42
C VAL A 78 -21.04 19.26 3.04
N ALA A 79 -22.27 19.71 2.80
CA ALA A 79 -22.55 21.07 2.34
C ALA A 79 -22.05 22.14 3.32
N GLY A 80 -22.05 21.83 4.63
CA GLY A 80 -21.53 22.69 5.69
C GLY A 80 -20.00 22.76 5.76
N ALA A 81 -19.26 21.91 5.02
CA ALA A 81 -17.81 21.98 4.98
C ALA A 81 -17.35 23.10 4.03
N PRO A 82 -16.37 23.93 4.45
CA PRO A 82 -15.81 24.96 3.59
C PRO A 82 -15.08 24.34 2.39
N ASP A 83 -14.95 25.10 1.30
CA ASP A 83 -14.19 24.67 0.14
C ASP A 83 -12.70 24.54 0.48
N ARG A 84 -12.04 23.53 -0.08
CA ARG A 84 -10.64 23.22 0.24
C ARG A 84 -9.72 24.26 -0.38
N LYS A 85 -9.10 25.09 0.45
CA LYS A 85 -7.92 25.87 0.05
C LYS A 85 -6.70 24.95 0.11
N GLY A 86 -6.03 24.78 -1.04
CA GLY A 86 -5.01 23.77 -1.33
C GLY A 86 -4.19 23.26 -0.14
N GLY A 87 -4.30 21.96 0.14
CA GLY A 87 -3.48 21.23 1.09
C GLY A 87 -3.85 19.75 1.02
N GLY A 88 -2.95 18.89 0.52
CA GLY A 88 -3.24 17.51 0.18
C GLY A 88 -3.60 16.64 1.39
N ALA A 89 -4.77 16.00 1.35
CA ALA A 89 -5.10 14.94 2.30
C ALA A 89 -4.25 13.69 2.00
N ARG A 90 -3.70 13.09 3.04
CA ARG A 90 -2.91 11.87 2.97
C ARG A 90 -3.87 10.67 2.87
N HIS A 91 -4.30 10.36 1.66
CA HIS A 91 -5.21 9.26 1.40
C HIS A 91 -4.52 7.90 1.46
N VAL A 92 -5.03 6.99 2.29
CA VAL A 92 -4.76 5.55 2.21
C VAL A 92 -5.95 4.93 1.49
N GLY A 93 -5.79 4.59 0.21
CA GLY A 93 -6.86 4.00 -0.59
C GLY A 93 -6.87 2.49 -0.64
N LEU A 94 -7.96 1.92 -1.16
CA LEU A 94 -8.05 0.50 -1.50
C LEU A 94 -7.10 0.11 -2.65
N GLY A 95 -6.69 1.06 -3.48
CA GLY A 95 -5.76 0.80 -4.59
C GLY A 95 -4.30 0.63 -4.16
N LEU A 96 -3.53 -0.16 -4.93
CA LEU A 96 -2.07 -0.21 -4.83
C LEU A 96 -1.47 1.19 -4.93
N SER A 97 -0.51 1.52 -4.05
CA SER A 97 0.30 2.73 -4.18
C SER A 97 1.05 2.72 -5.51
N THR A 98 1.36 3.89 -6.07
CA THR A 98 2.09 3.99 -7.34
C THR A 98 3.44 3.26 -7.28
N GLY A 99 4.11 3.30 -6.11
CA GLY A 99 5.34 2.54 -5.86
C GLY A 99 5.12 1.02 -5.87
N SER A 100 4.09 0.52 -5.18
CA SER A 100 3.76 -0.92 -5.21
C SER A 100 3.36 -1.39 -6.61
N ARG A 101 2.62 -0.58 -7.38
CA ARG A 101 2.28 -0.89 -8.78
C ARG A 101 3.53 -0.99 -9.65
N ALA A 102 4.44 -0.03 -9.53
CA ALA A 102 5.70 -0.04 -10.28
C ALA A 102 6.52 -1.30 -9.98
N ALA A 103 6.63 -1.69 -8.71
CA ALA A 103 7.33 -2.91 -8.32
C ALA A 103 6.68 -4.19 -8.89
N ILE A 104 5.35 -4.29 -8.86
CA ILE A 104 4.63 -5.45 -9.44
C ILE A 104 4.82 -5.50 -10.97
N LEU A 105 4.71 -4.36 -11.66
CA LEU A 105 4.95 -4.29 -13.10
C LEU A 105 6.41 -4.64 -13.46
N ALA A 106 7.37 -4.19 -12.66
CA ALA A 106 8.76 -4.58 -12.78
C ALA A 106 8.94 -6.10 -12.62
N ALA A 107 8.33 -6.70 -11.60
CA ALA A 107 8.37 -8.15 -11.40
C ALA A 107 7.80 -8.93 -12.60
N MET A 108 6.68 -8.47 -13.15
CA MET A 108 6.09 -9.02 -14.38
C MET A 108 7.03 -8.90 -15.58
N GLY A 109 7.69 -7.75 -15.75
CA GLY A 109 8.70 -7.56 -16.79
C GLY A 109 9.88 -8.51 -16.62
N TYR A 110 10.42 -8.62 -15.41
CA TYR A 110 11.58 -9.47 -15.13
C TYR A 110 11.28 -10.96 -15.28
N VAL A 111 10.11 -11.44 -14.86
CA VAL A 111 9.74 -12.86 -15.08
C VAL A 111 9.56 -13.16 -16.57
N PHE A 112 9.02 -12.21 -17.35
CA PHE A 112 8.89 -12.38 -18.79
C PHE A 112 10.26 -12.44 -19.47
N VAL A 113 11.18 -11.54 -19.11
CA VAL A 113 12.56 -11.55 -19.61
C VAL A 113 13.28 -12.84 -19.19
N ALA A 114 13.16 -13.27 -17.93
CA ALA A 114 13.74 -14.53 -17.46
C ALA A 114 13.18 -15.74 -18.22
N GLY A 115 11.86 -15.77 -18.45
CA GLY A 115 11.19 -16.81 -19.24
C GLY A 115 11.64 -16.84 -20.70
N GLY A 116 12.02 -15.69 -21.26
CA GLY A 116 12.61 -15.58 -22.60
C GLY A 116 13.92 -16.36 -22.78
N PHE A 117 14.60 -16.73 -21.69
CA PHE A 117 15.79 -17.59 -21.74
C PHE A 117 15.46 -19.10 -21.77
N LEU A 118 14.19 -19.52 -21.66
CA LEU A 118 13.81 -20.94 -21.73
C LEU A 118 14.33 -21.67 -22.97
N PRO A 119 14.29 -21.10 -24.19
CA PRO A 119 14.87 -21.74 -25.38
C PRO A 119 16.39 -21.95 -25.30
N LEU A 120 17.08 -21.24 -24.41
CA LEU A 120 18.52 -21.33 -24.17
C LEU A 120 18.86 -22.23 -22.97
N GLY A 121 17.91 -23.07 -22.51
CA GLY A 121 18.03 -23.93 -21.33
C GLY A 121 17.49 -23.30 -20.03
N GLY A 122 17.06 -22.03 -20.07
CA GLY A 122 16.42 -21.36 -18.95
C GLY A 122 17.27 -21.30 -17.69
N LEU A 123 16.66 -21.59 -16.53
CA LEU A 123 17.33 -21.61 -15.23
C LEU A 123 18.34 -22.75 -15.06
N PHE A 124 18.23 -23.79 -15.89
CA PHE A 124 19.05 -25.01 -15.83
C PHE A 124 20.05 -25.11 -16.99
N GLY A 125 20.16 -24.06 -17.81
CA GLY A 125 21.10 -24.02 -18.93
C GLY A 125 22.56 -24.10 -18.45
N GLU A 126 23.43 -24.59 -19.32
CA GLU A 126 24.88 -24.67 -19.06
C GLU A 126 25.64 -23.50 -19.70
N GLY A 127 26.82 -23.19 -19.17
CA GLY A 127 27.70 -22.15 -19.71
C GLY A 127 27.64 -20.79 -18.99
N HIS A 128 28.41 -19.83 -19.51
CA HIS A 128 28.69 -18.54 -18.87
C HIS A 128 27.46 -17.62 -18.73
N LEU A 129 26.40 -17.85 -19.53
CA LEU A 129 25.17 -17.06 -19.48
C LEU A 129 24.16 -17.57 -18.45
N ARG A 130 24.34 -18.77 -17.89
CA ARG A 130 23.44 -19.38 -16.88
C ARG A 130 23.08 -18.43 -15.72
N PRO A 131 24.00 -17.61 -15.16
CA PRO A 131 23.66 -16.70 -14.06
C PRO A 131 22.62 -15.64 -14.42
N LEU A 132 22.48 -15.27 -15.70
CA LEU A 132 21.57 -14.21 -16.14
C LEU A 132 20.09 -14.55 -15.86
N PRO A 133 19.51 -15.64 -16.39
CA PRO A 133 18.13 -15.99 -16.10
C PRO A 133 17.89 -16.27 -14.61
N LEU A 134 18.89 -16.80 -13.89
CA LEU A 134 18.80 -17.03 -12.46
C LEU A 134 18.62 -15.73 -11.67
N HIS A 135 19.43 -14.70 -11.96
CA HIS A 135 19.32 -13.41 -11.28
C HIS A 135 18.13 -12.59 -11.78
N LEU A 136 17.74 -12.69 -13.05
CA LEU A 136 16.49 -12.11 -13.54
C LEU A 136 15.28 -12.68 -12.80
N PHE A 137 15.25 -13.98 -12.54
CA PHE A 137 14.15 -14.62 -11.80
C PHE A 137 14.20 -14.29 -10.29
N THR A 138 15.33 -14.54 -9.63
CA THR A 138 15.44 -14.40 -8.17
C THR A 138 15.48 -12.95 -7.72
N VAL A 139 16.34 -12.14 -8.33
CA VAL A 139 16.49 -10.73 -7.96
C VAL A 139 15.47 -9.87 -8.71
N GLY A 140 15.29 -10.09 -10.01
CA GLY A 140 14.33 -9.30 -10.80
C GLY A 140 12.89 -9.59 -10.44
N PHE A 141 12.44 -10.84 -10.54
CA PHE A 141 11.04 -11.18 -10.27
C PHE A 141 10.73 -11.28 -8.76
N MET A 142 11.38 -12.19 -8.03
CA MET A 142 10.96 -12.47 -6.65
C MET A 142 11.14 -11.26 -5.72
N THR A 143 12.25 -10.54 -5.84
CA THR A 143 12.52 -9.39 -4.96
C THR A 143 11.55 -8.22 -5.22
N PHE A 144 11.26 -7.89 -6.48
CA PHE A 144 10.31 -6.83 -6.80
C PHE A 144 8.86 -7.22 -6.46
N LEU A 145 8.51 -8.51 -6.60
CA LEU A 145 7.23 -9.03 -6.12
C LEU A 145 7.12 -8.84 -4.60
N VAL A 146 8.16 -9.20 -3.85
CA VAL A 146 8.22 -9.00 -2.40
C VAL A 146 8.11 -7.51 -2.04
N TYR A 147 8.85 -6.62 -2.71
CA TYR A 147 8.75 -5.18 -2.48
C TYR A 147 7.33 -4.65 -2.70
N GLY A 148 6.71 -5.02 -3.82
CA GLY A 148 5.35 -4.59 -4.17
C GLY A 148 4.32 -5.08 -3.17
N LEU A 149 4.34 -6.39 -2.85
CA LEU A 149 3.40 -7.01 -1.91
C LEU A 149 3.59 -6.49 -0.48
N ALA A 150 4.83 -6.43 0.00
CA ALA A 150 5.10 -5.97 1.36
C ALA A 150 4.72 -4.51 1.58
N GLU A 151 5.04 -3.62 0.63
CA GLU A 151 4.66 -2.20 0.70
C GLU A 151 3.13 -2.01 0.67
N HIS A 152 2.41 -2.94 0.06
CA HIS A 152 0.95 -2.89 -0.02
C HIS A 152 0.25 -3.54 1.19
N MET A 153 0.67 -4.74 1.55
CA MET A 153 -0.02 -5.63 2.47
C MET A 153 0.35 -5.35 3.93
N LEU A 154 1.63 -5.08 4.23
CA LEU A 154 2.07 -4.95 5.63
C LEU A 154 1.49 -3.72 6.34
N PRO A 155 1.45 -2.52 5.73
CA PRO A 155 0.79 -1.38 6.35
C PRO A 155 -0.68 -1.60 6.64
N ARG A 156 -1.34 -2.44 5.83
CA ARG A 156 -2.73 -2.82 6.06
C ARG A 156 -2.81 -3.74 7.26
N PHE A 157 -2.11 -4.87 7.29
CA PHE A 157 -2.22 -5.81 8.42
C PHE A 157 -1.76 -5.23 9.77
N THR A 158 -0.83 -4.27 9.75
CA THR A 158 -0.26 -3.69 10.98
C THR A 158 -0.90 -2.36 11.39
N GLY A 159 -1.65 -1.70 10.50
CA GLY A 159 -2.14 -0.34 10.69
C GLY A 159 -1.05 0.75 10.63
N ASN A 160 0.22 0.38 10.50
CA ASN A 160 1.34 1.31 10.52
C ASN A 160 1.75 1.75 9.10
N PRO A 161 1.90 3.06 8.83
CA PRO A 161 2.26 3.53 7.50
C PRO A 161 3.73 3.22 7.17
N ILE A 162 3.98 2.63 6.01
CA ILE A 162 5.33 2.54 5.43
C ILE A 162 5.76 3.86 4.79
N ARG A 163 7.06 4.16 4.86
CA ARG A 163 7.64 5.35 4.21
C ARG A 163 7.63 5.17 2.70
N GLY A 164 6.63 5.72 2.00
CA GLY A 164 6.53 5.74 0.54
C GLY A 164 7.28 6.91 -0.12
N GLY A 165 6.95 7.21 -1.38
CA GLY A 165 7.49 8.36 -2.12
C GLY A 165 8.95 8.17 -2.55
N LEU A 166 9.79 9.21 -2.38
CA LEU A 166 11.19 9.21 -2.82
C LEU A 166 12.00 8.02 -2.29
N TRP A 167 11.73 7.59 -1.06
CA TRP A 167 12.39 6.41 -0.47
C TRP A 167 12.03 5.11 -1.17
N SER A 168 10.77 4.97 -1.61
CA SER A 168 10.32 3.79 -2.38
C SER A 168 10.93 3.80 -3.78
N TYR A 169 10.82 4.92 -4.49
CA TYR A 169 11.36 5.03 -5.84
C TYR A 169 12.88 4.95 -5.89
N GLY A 170 13.59 5.58 -4.96
CA GLY A 170 15.05 5.48 -4.87
C GLY A 170 15.52 4.06 -4.60
N GLN A 171 14.84 3.35 -3.70
CA GLN A 171 15.12 1.94 -3.41
C GLN A 171 14.85 1.03 -4.61
N GLN A 172 13.75 1.23 -5.34
CA GLN A 172 13.44 0.48 -6.57
C GLN A 172 14.41 0.80 -7.72
N ALA A 173 14.74 2.08 -7.93
CA ALA A 173 15.71 2.51 -8.93
C ALA A 173 17.08 1.89 -8.65
N LEU A 174 17.52 1.88 -7.39
CA LEU A 174 18.77 1.25 -6.98
C LEU A 174 18.73 -0.28 -7.20
N ALA A 175 17.59 -0.93 -6.96
CA ALA A 175 17.43 -2.36 -7.27
C ALA A 175 17.54 -2.64 -8.78
N HIS A 176 16.87 -1.84 -9.60
CA HIS A 176 16.93 -1.96 -11.06
C HIS A 176 18.36 -1.77 -11.58
N LEU A 177 19.03 -0.68 -11.16
CA LEU A 177 20.40 -0.38 -11.56
C LEU A 177 21.36 -1.47 -11.07
N GLY A 178 21.23 -1.91 -9.81
CA GLY A 178 22.04 -2.98 -9.25
C GLY A 178 21.90 -4.29 -10.02
N LEU A 179 20.67 -4.66 -10.40
CA LEU A 179 20.42 -5.84 -11.21
C LEU A 179 21.03 -5.73 -12.61
N TRP A 180 20.83 -4.61 -13.30
CA TRP A 180 21.40 -4.43 -14.64
C TRP A 180 22.93 -4.42 -14.62
N LEU A 181 23.56 -3.77 -13.64
CA LEU A 181 25.01 -3.83 -13.42
C LEU A 181 25.49 -5.26 -13.12
N LEU A 182 24.74 -6.01 -12.30
CA LEU A 182 25.06 -7.42 -12.03
C LEU A 182 25.03 -8.25 -13.31
N LEU A 183 23.95 -8.15 -14.09
CA LEU A 183 23.77 -8.93 -15.32
C LEU A 183 24.79 -8.56 -16.40
N THR A 184 25.08 -7.26 -16.57
CA THR A 184 26.09 -6.79 -17.54
C THR A 184 27.50 -7.21 -17.12
N GLY A 185 27.85 -7.08 -15.85
CA GLY A 185 29.14 -7.53 -15.34
C GLY A 185 29.33 -9.04 -15.51
N LEU A 186 28.31 -9.84 -15.23
CA LEU A 186 28.37 -11.29 -15.42
C LEU A 186 28.41 -11.67 -16.91
N GLY A 187 27.58 -11.04 -17.74
CA GLY A 187 27.52 -11.31 -19.19
C GLY A 187 28.81 -10.92 -19.93
N LEU A 188 29.49 -9.85 -19.50
CA LEU A 188 30.75 -9.40 -20.08
C LEU A 188 31.99 -10.03 -19.43
N GLY A 189 31.82 -10.89 -18.41
CA GLY A 189 32.94 -11.46 -17.65
C GLY A 189 33.75 -10.41 -16.85
N GLN A 190 33.12 -9.30 -16.47
CA GLN A 190 33.72 -8.19 -15.75
C GLN A 190 33.28 -8.22 -14.27
N PRO A 191 34.06 -8.86 -13.37
CA PRO A 191 33.63 -9.10 -11.99
C PRO A 191 33.46 -7.80 -11.20
N GLY A 192 34.24 -6.74 -11.49
CA GLY A 192 34.12 -5.46 -10.79
C GLY A 192 32.74 -4.80 -11.00
N ILE A 193 32.21 -4.87 -12.22
CA ILE A 193 30.87 -4.37 -12.54
C ILE A 193 29.80 -5.21 -11.83
N ALA A 194 29.97 -6.54 -11.84
CA ALA A 194 29.05 -7.46 -11.19
C ALA A 194 28.98 -7.23 -9.67
N VAL A 195 30.13 -7.07 -9.01
CA VAL A 195 30.23 -6.77 -7.58
C VAL A 195 29.58 -5.42 -7.25
N THR A 196 29.78 -4.41 -8.09
CA THR A 196 29.15 -3.09 -7.91
C THR A 196 27.62 -3.19 -8.00
N GLY A 197 27.11 -3.97 -8.96
CA GLY A 197 25.69 -4.26 -9.07
C GLY A 197 25.13 -4.99 -7.86
N ALA A 198 25.83 -6.04 -7.40
CA ALA A 198 25.47 -6.78 -6.20
C ALA A 198 25.45 -5.89 -4.94
N ALA A 199 26.44 -5.00 -4.76
CA ALA A 199 26.45 -4.05 -3.66
C ALA A 199 25.25 -3.11 -3.71
N GLY A 200 24.88 -2.61 -4.90
CA GLY A 200 23.68 -1.80 -5.10
C GLY A 200 22.39 -2.53 -4.69
N LEU A 201 22.27 -3.81 -5.05
CA LEU A 201 21.14 -4.65 -4.65
C LEU A 201 21.05 -4.83 -3.13
N TRP A 202 22.19 -5.07 -2.46
CA TRP A 202 22.24 -5.16 -0.99
C TRP A 202 21.86 -3.86 -0.31
N ILE A 203 22.32 -2.72 -0.83
CA ILE A 203 21.92 -1.40 -0.32
C ILE A 203 20.41 -1.19 -0.51
N SER A 204 19.84 -1.58 -1.66
CA SER A 204 18.39 -1.52 -1.88
C SER A 204 17.61 -2.36 -0.86
N LEU A 205 18.06 -3.59 -0.58
CA LEU A 205 17.46 -4.46 0.44
C LEU A 205 17.57 -3.88 1.85
N LEU A 206 18.71 -3.27 2.18
CA LEU A 206 18.91 -2.58 3.46
C LEU A 206 17.93 -1.41 3.59
N VAL A 207 17.83 -0.56 2.57
CA VAL A 207 16.87 0.56 2.56
C VAL A 207 15.44 0.04 2.70
N PHE A 208 15.07 -1.02 2.00
CA PHE A 208 13.76 -1.65 2.14
C PHE A 208 13.50 -2.15 3.56
N THR A 209 14.47 -2.82 4.17
CA THR A 209 14.38 -3.31 5.55
C THR A 209 14.21 -2.16 6.55
N LEU A 210 14.98 -1.08 6.40
CA LEU A 210 14.87 0.12 7.23
C LEU A 210 13.53 0.84 7.05
N ARG A 211 12.94 0.81 5.84
CA ARG A 211 11.60 1.33 5.58
C ARG A 211 10.52 0.47 6.23
N LEU A 212 10.74 -0.85 6.29
CA LEU A 212 9.78 -1.80 6.85
C LEU A 212 9.85 -1.90 8.37
N TRP A 213 11.02 -1.60 8.95
CA TRP A 213 11.22 -1.69 10.40
C TRP A 213 10.20 -0.90 11.23
N PRO A 214 9.75 0.32 10.89
CA PRO A 214 8.70 0.96 11.69
C PRO A 214 7.32 0.30 11.56
N VAL A 215 7.08 -0.48 10.51
CA VAL A 215 5.77 -1.03 10.17
C VAL A 215 5.41 -2.23 11.06
N LEU A 216 6.37 -3.09 11.41
CA LEU A 216 6.09 -4.32 12.17
C LEU A 216 5.98 -4.10 13.70
N TRP A 217 6.23 -2.89 14.19
CA TRP A 217 6.29 -2.58 15.62
C TRP A 217 4.99 -1.85 16.02
N PRO A 218 4.35 -2.21 17.14
CA PRO A 218 3.14 -1.53 17.59
C PRO A 218 3.36 -0.01 17.68
N PRO A 219 2.35 0.82 17.36
CA PRO A 219 2.41 2.25 17.67
C PRO A 219 2.82 2.40 19.14
N GLY A 220 3.91 3.13 19.38
CA GLY A 220 4.47 3.29 20.72
C GLY A 220 3.37 3.63 21.73
N GLY A 221 3.19 2.76 22.74
CA GLY A 221 2.15 2.93 23.74
C GLY A 221 2.23 4.29 24.41
N GLY A 222 1.24 5.15 24.14
CA GLY A 222 1.11 6.46 24.73
C GLY A 222 -0.35 6.84 24.92
N ARG A 223 -0.88 6.55 26.12
CA ARG A 223 -1.97 7.22 26.88
C ARG A 223 -3.23 7.59 26.07
N GLU A 224 -4.43 7.06 26.29
CA GLU A 224 -5.15 6.77 27.53
C GLU A 224 -6.16 5.64 27.27
N ARG A 225 -6.03 4.53 28.00
CA ARG A 225 -7.15 3.60 28.19
C ARG A 225 -7.90 4.01 29.46
N SER A 226 -9.22 4.09 29.31
CA SER A 226 -10.25 4.00 30.36
C SER A 226 -10.28 5.09 31.44
N ARG A 227 -11.06 6.15 31.18
CA ARG A 227 -12.14 6.54 32.10
C ARG A 227 -13.47 6.42 31.34
N MET A 228 -14.11 5.24 31.43
CA MET A 228 -15.57 5.19 31.29
C MET A 228 -16.15 5.82 32.56
N PRO A 229 -17.07 6.80 32.48
CA PRO A 229 -17.98 7.06 33.57
C PRO A 229 -18.90 5.84 33.69
N THR A 230 -18.86 5.16 34.84
CA THR A 230 -19.89 4.19 35.22
C THR A 230 -21.23 4.92 35.21
N GLN A 231 -22.11 4.53 34.28
CA GLN A 231 -23.51 4.95 34.26
C GLN A 231 -24.19 4.44 35.55
N PRO A 232 -24.90 5.28 36.32
CA PRO A 232 -25.53 4.84 37.55
C PRO A 232 -26.73 3.95 37.24
N ASP A 233 -26.79 2.81 37.95
CA ASP A 233 -27.92 1.88 37.93
C ASP A 233 -29.22 2.60 38.29
N ASN A 234 -30.22 2.45 37.43
CA ASN A 234 -31.57 2.96 37.65
C ASN A 234 -32.40 1.86 38.32
N PRO A 235 -32.91 2.04 39.56
CA PRO A 235 -33.78 1.05 40.17
C PRO A 235 -35.20 1.19 39.59
N ILE A 236 -35.79 0.03 39.29
CA ILE A 236 -37.24 -0.14 39.06
C ILE A 236 -37.93 -0.15 40.42
#